data_AF-A0A9W7ZFL5-F1
#
_entry.id   AF-A0A9W7ZFL5-F1
#
_cell.length_a   1.000
_cell.length_b   1.000
_cell.length_c   1.000
_cell.angle_alpha   90.00
_cell.angle_beta   90.00
_cell.angle_gamma   90.00
#
_symmetry.space_group_name_H-M   'P 1'
#
loop_
_entity.id
_entity.type
_entity.pdbx_description
1 polymer ?
#
loop_
_entity_poly.entity_id
_entity_poly.type
_entity_poly.pdbx_seq_one_letter_code
_entity_poly.pdbx_strand_id
1 'polypeptide(L)' 'MGTDNVEWAGEFFKPIFDPVLHPALAVLFAAMGLVYAGKFVVTRGNLNNEAQYAAVASAALGLATIFEKENK' A
#
# COMPACT_ATOMS: atom_id res chain seq x y z
N MET A 1 18.43 -46.20 8.44
CA MET A 1 18.51 -45.05 9.35
C MET A 1 17.88 -43.89 8.62
N GLY A 2 16.60 -43.61 8.91
CA GLY A 2 15.84 -42.55 8.28
C GLY A 2 16.33 -41.20 8.80
N THR A 3 16.64 -40.29 7.89
CA THR A 3 16.84 -38.89 8.23
C THR A 3 15.47 -38.27 8.40
N ASP A 4 15.19 -37.88 9.65
CA ASP A 4 14.00 -37.16 10.07
C ASP A 4 14.00 -35.78 9.40
N ASN A 5 13.46 -35.72 8.19
CA ASN A 5 13.19 -34.45 7.53
C ASN A 5 12.01 -33.82 8.26
N VAL A 6 12.34 -32.95 9.22
CA VAL A 6 11.38 -32.13 9.93
C VAL A 6 10.77 -31.15 8.92
N GLU A 7 9.68 -31.56 8.27
CA GLU A 7 8.84 -30.67 7.47
C GLU A 7 8.18 -29.67 8.42
N TRP A 8 8.86 -28.57 8.69
CA TRP A 8 8.22 -27.33 9.12
C TRP A 8 7.44 -26.76 7.93
N ALA A 9 6.40 -27.47 7.48
CA ALA A 9 5.43 -26.96 6.53
C ALA A 9 4.44 -26.07 7.29
N GLY A 10 4.96 -24.95 7.83
CA GLY A 10 4.09 -23.81 8.11
C GLY A 10 3.43 -23.43 6.79
N GLU A 11 2.11 -23.31 6.78
CA GLU A 11 1.32 -23.02 5.58
C GLU A 11 2.03 -21.96 4.73
N PHE A 12 2.33 -22.32 3.47
CA PHE A 12 2.96 -21.39 2.53
C PHE A 12 2.18 -20.08 2.55
N PHE A 13 2.83 -19.00 2.97
CA PHE A 13 2.22 -17.68 3.08
C PHE A 13 1.70 -17.29 1.70
N LYS A 14 0.39 -17.41 1.48
CA LYS A 14 -0.20 -17.04 0.21
C LYS A 14 -0.16 -15.51 0.14
N PRO A 15 0.45 -14.92 -0.90
CA PRO A 15 0.48 -13.47 -1.01
C PRO A 15 -0.95 -12.94 -1.05
N ILE A 16 -1.21 -11.89 -0.25
CA ILE A 16 -2.54 -11.29 -0.09
C ILE A 16 -3.03 -10.69 -1.41
N PHE A 17 -2.08 -10.22 -2.24
CA PHE A 17 -2.34 -9.69 -3.58
C PHE A 17 -1.58 -10.51 -4.61
N ASP A 18 -2.23 -10.75 -5.76
CA ASP A 18 -1.54 -11.32 -6.91
C ASP A 18 -0.46 -10.33 -7.39
N PRO A 19 0.80 -10.76 -7.60
CA PRO A 19 1.89 -9.88 -8.06
C PRO A 19 1.56 -9.13 -9.36
N VAL A 20 0.73 -9.73 -10.20
CA VAL A 20 0.24 -9.15 -11.46
C VAL A 20 -0.59 -7.87 -11.23
N LEU A 21 -1.26 -7.76 -10.08
CA LEU A 21 -2.10 -6.62 -9.71
C LEU A 21 -1.31 -5.49 -9.03
N HIS A 22 -0.08 -5.73 -8.58
CA HIS A 22 0.76 -4.74 -7.90
C HIS A 22 0.93 -3.43 -8.70
N PRO A 23 1.24 -3.43 -10.01
CA PRO A 23 1.32 -2.18 -10.78
C PRO A 23 0.01 -1.40 -10.84
N ALA A 24 -1.12 -2.11 -11.01
CA ALA A 24 -2.44 -1.47 -11.07
C ALA A 24 -2.82 -0.85 -9.71
N LEU A 25 -2.52 -1.54 -8.61
CA LEU A 25 -2.72 -1.04 -7.25
C LEU A 25 -1.82 0.16 -6.95
N ALA A 26 -0.54 0.12 -7.34
CA ALA A 26 0.38 1.24 -7.15
C ALA A 26 -0.14 2.51 -7.82
N VAL A 27 -0.60 2.42 -9.08
CA VAL A 27 -1.18 3.56 -9.82
C VAL A 27 -2.46 4.07 -9.16
N LEU A 28 -3.34 3.17 -8.71
CA LEU A 28 -4.58 3.55 -8.03
C LEU A 28 -4.30 4.32 -6.73
N PHE A 29 -3.38 3.81 -5.90
CA PHE A 29 -2.99 4.44 -4.65
C PHE A 29 -2.27 5.78 -4.88
N ALA A 30 -1.43 5.88 -5.90
CA ALA A 30 -0.79 7.14 -6.29
C ALA A 30 -1.83 8.19 -6.73
N ALA A 31 -2.81 7.78 -7.55
CA ALA A 31 -3.89 8.67 -8.00
C ALA A 31 -4.75 9.15 -6.82
N MET A 32 -5.12 8.24 -5.91
CA MET A 32 -5.83 8.62 -4.68
C MET A 32 -5.01 9.59 -3.83
N GLY A 33 -3.72 9.31 -3.62
CA GLY A 33 -2.81 10.16 -2.88
C GLY A 33 -2.76 11.60 -3.43
N LEU A 34 -2.65 11.74 -4.75
CA LEU A 34 -2.64 13.04 -5.44
C LEU A 34 -3.98 13.79 -5.32
N VAL A 35 -5.11 13.09 -5.44
CA VAL A 35 -6.44 13.71 -5.29
C VAL A 35 -6.64 14.23 -3.88
N TYR A 36 -6.24 13.45 -2.86
CA TYR A 36 -6.36 13.86 -1.47
C TYR A 36 -5.36 14.97 -1.09
N ALA A 37 -4.16 14.96 -1.66
CA ALA A 37 -3.22 16.08 -1.55
C ALA A 37 -3.78 17.37 -2.19
N GLY A 38 -4.48 17.25 -3.33
CA GLY A 38 -5.20 18.37 -3.94
C GLY A 38 -6.31 18.91 -3.03
N LYS A 39 -7.10 18.02 -2.40
CA LYS A 39 -8.14 18.42 -1.43
C LYS A 39 -7.55 19.11 -0.20
N PHE A 40 -6.42 18.64 0.31
CA PHE A 40 -5.69 19.29 1.39
C PHE A 40 -5.36 20.77 1.07
N VAL A 41 -4.91 21.05 -0.16
CA VAL A 41 -4.63 22.43 -0.59
C VAL A 41 -5.90 23.29 -0.62
N VAL A 42 -7.03 22.72 -1.06
CA VAL A 42 -8.33 23.42 -1.16
C VAL A 42 -8.99 23.65 0.18
N THR A 43 -8.88 22.72 1.14
CA THR A 43 -9.53 22.81 2.46
C THR A 43 -8.66 23.42 3.54
N ARG A 44 -7.57 24.11 3.15
CA ARG A 44 -6.73 24.87 4.08
C ARG A 44 -7.59 25.83 4.91
N GLY A 45 -7.47 25.73 6.23
CA GLY A 45 -8.24 26.54 7.18
C GLY A 45 -9.28 25.77 8.00
N ASN A 46 -9.57 24.51 7.67
CA ASN A 46 -10.30 23.59 8.55
C ASN A 46 -9.36 22.47 9.02
N LEU A 47 -8.81 22.62 10.22
CA LEU A 47 -7.78 21.75 10.79
C LEU A 47 -8.16 20.26 10.79
N ASN A 48 -9.45 19.96 11.01
CA ASN A 48 -9.94 18.58 11.06
C ASN A 48 -9.89 17.92 9.66
N ASN A 49 -10.35 18.63 8.63
CA ASN A 49 -10.33 18.13 7.26
C ASN A 49 -8.89 18.08 6.72
N GLU A 50 -8.05 19.04 7.09
CA GLU A 50 -6.65 19.13 6.70
C GLU A 50 -5.85 17.93 7.24
N ALA A 51 -6.01 17.59 8.52
CA ALA A 51 -5.37 16.41 9.12
C ALA A 51 -5.83 15.10 8.47
N GLN A 52 -7.13 14.97 8.19
CA GLN A 52 -7.69 13.77 7.56
C GLN A 52 -7.15 13.57 6.14
N TYR A 53 -7.16 14.62 5.32
CA TYR A 53 -6.68 14.51 3.94
C TYR A 53 -5.17 14.32 3.86
N ALA A 54 -4.40 14.92 4.76
CA ALA A 54 -2.96 14.68 4.87
C ALA A 54 -2.66 13.21 5.26
N ALA A 55 -3.39 12.67 6.24
CA ALA A 55 -3.23 11.28 6.67
C ALA A 55 -3.57 10.29 5.56
N VAL A 56 -4.70 10.49 4.87
CA VAL A 56 -5.13 9.63 3.76
C VAL A 56 -4.17 9.73 2.57
N ALA A 57 -3.72 10.94 2.22
CA ALA A 57 -2.76 11.12 1.13
C ALA A 57 -1.42 10.44 1.44
N SER A 58 -0.92 10.56 2.68
CA SER A 58 0.34 9.96 3.10
C SER A 58 0.27 8.43 3.14
N ALA A 59 -0.85 7.88 3.62
CA ALA A 59 -1.07 6.43 3.64
C ALA A 59 -1.17 5.86 2.21
N ALA A 60 -1.91 6.53 1.32
CA ALA A 60 -2.06 6.11 -0.06
C ALA A 60 -0.73 6.18 -0.83
N LEU A 61 0.02 7.28 -0.72
CA LEU A 61 1.35 7.40 -1.36
C LEU A 61 2.34 6.38 -0.79
N GLY A 62 2.31 6.14 0.53
CA GLY A 62 3.12 5.11 1.16
C GLY A 62 2.84 3.72 0.59
N LEU A 63 1.57 3.33 0.50
CA LEU A 63 1.18 2.06 -0.10
C LEU A 63 1.58 1.97 -1.59
N ALA A 64 1.42 3.05 -2.35
CA ALA A 64 1.85 3.10 -3.75
C ALA A 64 3.35 2.79 -3.90
N THR A 65 4.20 3.38 -3.05
CA THR A 65 5.65 3.12 -3.09
C THR A 65 6.03 1.70 -2.72
N ILE A 66 5.27 1.05 -1.83
CA ILE A 66 5.49 -0.35 -1.46
C ILE A 66 5.19 -1.25 -2.66
N PHE A 67 4.03 -1.07 -3.30
CA PHE A 67 3.65 -1.84 -4.49
C PHE A 67 4.54 -1.55 -5.71
N GLU A 68 5.10 -0.35 -5.85
CA GLU A 68 6.07 -0.03 -6.89
C GLU A 68 7.44 -0.71 -6.64
N LYS A 69 7.89 -0.74 -5.38
CA LYS A 69 9.17 -1.36 -5.01
C LYS A 69 9.17 -2.88 -5.22
N GLU A 70 8.04 -3.55 -5.04
CA GLU A 70 7.90 -4.98 -5.29
C GLU A 70 7.88 -5.36 -6.78
N ASN A 71 7.83 -4.36 -7.68
CA ASN A 71 7.75 -4.57 -9.13
C ASN A 71 9.09 -4.32 -9.86
N LYS A 72 10.19 -4.12 -9.12
CA LYS A 72 11.57 -3.98 -9.62
C LYS A 72 12.43 -5.17 -9.21
#